data_AF-A0A971K562-F1
#
_entry.id   AF-A0A971K562-F1
#
_cell.length_a   1.000
_cell.length_b   1.000
_cell.length_c   1.000
_cell.angle_alpha   90.00
_cell.angle_beta   90.00
_cell.angle_gamma   90.00
#
_symmetry.space_group_name_H-M   'P 1'
#
loop_
_entity.id
_entity.type
_entity.pdbx_description
1 polymer ?
#
loop_
_entity_poly.entity_id
_entity_poly.type
_entity_poly.pdbx_seq_one_letter_code
_entity_poly.pdbx_strand_id
1 'polypeptide(L)'
;MEVRINDYPVEIMLENEKDAREVVKSITEWINEKNLIFLGVDIDGNYHDAAEVPPVPVENIKLMNCLVQSRADVVYETVNEGIAYCDRVLAFLQHTGEEGIDTDELGDLISGMEWLQEVFSTIAGLLKMDLDKISFRDEKISAYIEKLSALKHRIVTFISEMKEEDNLDIDESLFYSLREIFGVFLVSEEMKRLIIDSIDSPDVLLQSLKEIKEMLPQQLELLEEIAAAYQTGNDPDGVDKLFRFIDFLFTYTRTCYQVSPVFGIDLKEVVLDGISLDEKNRELQTLMNETMDIMESNDMISLADMLEYEIKESLENVDKYIDLLLEQV
;
A
#
# COMPACT_ATOMS: atom_id res chain seq x y z
N MET A 1 -17.27 28.61 -14.80
CA MET A 1 -17.11 27.46 -13.91
C MET A 1 -15.63 27.30 -13.60
N GLU A 2 -15.29 27.21 -12.33
CA GLU A 2 -13.99 26.78 -11.83
C GLU A 2 -14.04 25.26 -11.60
N VAL A 3 -13.01 24.54 -12.03
CA VAL A 3 -12.88 23.10 -11.79
C VAL A 3 -11.75 22.87 -10.80
N ARG A 4 -12.02 22.04 -9.80
CA ARG A 4 -11.06 21.62 -8.79
C ARG A 4 -10.98 20.10 -8.72
N ILE A 5 -9.84 19.60 -8.28
CA ILE A 5 -9.64 18.20 -7.88
C ILE A 5 -9.21 18.22 -6.43
N ASN A 6 -9.99 17.57 -5.55
CA ASN A 6 -9.75 17.57 -4.10
C ASN A 6 -9.49 18.98 -3.52
N ASP A 7 -10.30 19.96 -3.93
CA ASP A 7 -10.22 21.38 -3.56
C ASP A 7 -9.04 22.18 -4.16
N TYR A 8 -8.22 21.57 -5.01
CA TYR A 8 -7.14 22.27 -5.72
C TYR A 8 -7.58 22.69 -7.12
N PRO A 9 -7.35 23.95 -7.52
CA PRO A 9 -7.67 24.43 -8.85
C PRO A 9 -6.80 23.70 -9.88
N VAL A 10 -7.44 23.23 -10.95
CA VAL A 10 -6.75 22.55 -12.05
C VAL A 10 -7.04 23.30 -13.34
N GLU A 11 -6.01 23.61 -14.12
CA GLU A 11 -6.19 24.16 -15.46
C GLU A 11 -6.61 23.04 -16.43
N ILE A 12 -7.89 22.69 -16.38
CA ILE A 12 -8.49 21.78 -17.36
C ILE A 12 -9.10 22.62 -18.46
N MET A 13 -8.59 22.45 -19.69
CA MET A 13 -9.15 23.07 -20.88
C MET A 13 -10.44 22.33 -21.24
N LEU A 14 -11.58 22.83 -20.75
CA LEU A 14 -12.89 22.41 -21.22
C LEU A 14 -13.03 22.87 -22.68
N GLU A 15 -13.23 21.92 -23.59
CA GLU A 15 -13.30 22.21 -25.02
C GLU A 15 -14.73 22.49 -25.48
N ASN A 16 -15.67 21.58 -25.18
CA ASN A 16 -17.02 21.58 -25.76
C ASN A 16 -18.11 21.08 -24.81
N GLU A 17 -17.80 20.88 -23.53
CA GLU A 17 -18.69 20.33 -22.54
C GLU A 17 -19.85 21.28 -22.23
N LYS A 18 -21.09 20.76 -22.31
CA LYS A 18 -22.33 21.55 -22.19
C LYS A 18 -22.95 21.48 -20.81
N ASP A 19 -22.86 20.31 -20.19
CA ASP A 19 -23.44 20.04 -18.88
C ASP A 19 -22.43 19.34 -17.95
N ALA A 20 -22.75 19.29 -16.66
CA ALA A 20 -21.89 18.72 -15.64
C ALA A 20 -21.50 17.25 -15.91
N ARG A 21 -22.35 16.47 -16.59
CA ARG A 21 -22.02 15.06 -16.89
C ARG A 21 -20.98 14.97 -17.99
N GLU A 22 -21.05 15.84 -19.00
CA GLU A 22 -20.02 15.92 -20.03
C GLU A 22 -18.67 16.31 -19.42
N VAL A 23 -18.67 17.28 -18.48
CA VAL A 23 -17.47 17.68 -17.72
C VAL A 23 -16.92 16.51 -16.90
N VAL A 24 -17.76 15.86 -16.09
CA VAL A 24 -17.34 14.71 -15.28
C VAL A 24 -16.81 13.58 -16.16
N LYS A 25 -17.39 13.34 -17.33
CA LYS A 25 -16.89 12.34 -18.26
C LYS A 25 -15.49 12.67 -18.77
N SER A 26 -15.25 13.89 -19.25
CA SER A 26 -13.92 14.34 -19.71
C SER A 26 -12.88 14.25 -18.59
N ILE A 27 -13.26 14.69 -17.39
CA ILE A 27 -12.39 14.61 -16.20
C ILE A 27 -12.12 13.15 -15.79
N THR A 28 -13.12 12.28 -15.87
CA THR A 28 -12.97 10.84 -15.58
C THR A 28 -12.01 10.16 -16.54
N GLU A 29 -12.02 10.53 -17.82
CA GLU A 29 -11.06 10.02 -18.81
C GLU A 29 -9.63 10.43 -18.42
N TRP A 30 -9.40 11.71 -18.08
CA TRP A 30 -8.11 12.23 -17.61
C TRP A 30 -7.65 11.58 -16.28
N ILE A 31 -8.55 11.42 -15.31
CA ILE A 31 -8.30 10.78 -14.01
C ILE A 31 -7.87 9.32 -14.18
N ASN A 32 -8.50 8.59 -15.09
CA ASN A 32 -8.15 7.20 -15.36
C ASN A 32 -6.74 7.04 -15.96
N GLU A 33 -6.30 8.01 -16.79
CA GLU A 33 -4.92 8.04 -17.30
C GLU A 33 -3.90 8.28 -16.18
N LYS A 34 -4.30 8.94 -15.09
CA LYS A 34 -3.48 9.23 -13.90
C LYS A 34 -3.60 8.19 -12.78
N ASN A 35 -4.16 7.02 -13.07
CA ASN A 35 -4.40 5.97 -12.06
C ASN A 35 -5.15 6.49 -10.81
N LEU A 36 -6.06 7.44 -11.00
CA LEU A 36 -6.95 7.94 -9.97
C LEU A 36 -8.32 7.26 -10.10
N ILE A 37 -9.09 7.28 -9.02
CA ILE A 37 -10.46 6.77 -8.94
C ILE A 37 -11.38 7.97 -8.68
N PHE A 38 -12.38 8.15 -9.53
CA PHE A 38 -13.40 9.17 -9.33
C PHE A 38 -14.40 8.71 -8.27
N LEU A 39 -14.42 9.37 -7.12
CA LEU A 39 -15.35 9.05 -6.03
C LEU A 39 -16.70 9.74 -6.24
N GLY A 40 -16.66 11.01 -6.63
CA GLY A 40 -17.85 11.83 -6.82
C GLY A 40 -17.50 13.26 -7.17
N VAL A 41 -18.51 14.12 -7.16
CA VAL A 41 -18.37 15.54 -7.49
C VAL A 41 -19.22 16.39 -6.58
N ASP A 42 -18.64 17.46 -6.05
CA ASP A 42 -19.38 18.55 -5.43
C ASP A 42 -19.65 19.64 -6.46
N ILE A 43 -20.92 19.99 -6.65
CA ILE A 43 -21.38 21.07 -7.54
C ILE A 43 -22.00 22.17 -6.67
N ASP A 44 -21.32 23.31 -6.58
CA ASP A 44 -21.74 24.47 -5.79
C ASP A 44 -22.13 24.15 -4.33
N GLY A 45 -21.42 23.22 -3.68
CA GLY A 45 -21.64 22.77 -2.30
C GLY A 45 -22.59 21.57 -2.15
N ASN A 46 -22.95 20.91 -3.25
CA ASN A 46 -23.81 19.73 -3.23
C ASN A 46 -23.06 18.52 -3.80
N TYR A 47 -22.82 17.53 -2.95
CA TYR A 47 -22.19 16.28 -3.34
C TYR A 47 -23.13 15.40 -4.18
N HIS A 48 -22.55 14.79 -5.21
CA HIS A 48 -23.16 13.81 -6.08
C HIS A 48 -22.20 12.65 -6.30
N ASP A 49 -22.71 11.42 -6.22
CA ASP A 49 -21.94 10.23 -6.62
C ASP A 49 -21.64 10.25 -8.11
N ALA A 50 -20.54 9.61 -8.50
CA ALA A 50 -20.06 9.53 -9.88
C ALA A 50 -21.14 9.09 -10.89
N ALA A 51 -22.01 8.17 -10.49
CA ALA A 51 -23.07 7.62 -11.33
C ALA A 51 -24.34 8.51 -11.39
N GLU A 52 -24.48 9.49 -10.49
CA GLU A 52 -25.73 10.23 -10.26
C GLU A 52 -25.59 11.74 -10.54
N VAL A 53 -24.57 12.14 -11.30
CA VAL A 53 -24.31 13.54 -11.61
C VAL A 53 -25.47 14.16 -12.41
N PRO A 54 -26.06 15.28 -11.96
CA PRO A 54 -27.18 15.92 -12.63
C PRO A 54 -26.74 16.64 -13.93
N PRO A 55 -27.61 16.75 -14.96
CA PRO A 55 -27.31 17.45 -16.21
C PRO A 55 -27.42 18.98 -16.08
N VAL A 56 -26.68 19.58 -15.15
CA VAL A 56 -26.70 21.04 -14.95
C VAL A 56 -25.86 21.71 -16.04
N PRO A 57 -26.39 22.70 -16.79
CA PRO A 57 -25.59 23.43 -17.77
C PRO A 57 -24.37 24.10 -17.15
N VAL A 58 -23.22 24.00 -17.79
CA VAL A 58 -21.93 24.51 -17.27
C VAL A 58 -21.96 26.00 -16.93
N GLU A 59 -22.74 26.78 -17.69
CA GLU A 59 -22.95 28.22 -17.46
C GLU A 59 -23.59 28.55 -16.09
N ASN A 60 -24.31 27.60 -15.49
CA ASN A 60 -24.97 27.74 -14.20
C ASN A 60 -24.12 27.25 -13.03
N ILE A 61 -22.93 26.69 -13.29
CA ILE A 61 -22.06 26.11 -12.27
C ILE A 61 -20.95 27.10 -11.96
N LYS A 62 -20.82 27.49 -10.70
CA LYS A 62 -19.70 28.36 -10.29
C LYS A 62 -18.47 27.53 -10.01
N LEU A 63 -18.61 26.49 -9.19
CA LEU A 63 -17.56 25.60 -8.77
C LEU A 63 -17.97 24.14 -8.94
N MET A 64 -17.07 23.36 -9.52
CA MET A 64 -17.14 21.92 -9.57
C MET A 64 -15.88 21.34 -8.94
N ASN A 65 -16.01 20.65 -7.81
CA ASN A 65 -14.90 19.98 -7.15
C ASN A 65 -15.03 18.45 -7.35
N CYS A 66 -14.14 17.88 -8.14
CA CYS A 66 -14.07 16.45 -8.37
C CYS A 66 -13.31 15.79 -7.21
N LEU A 67 -13.97 14.86 -6.54
CA LEU A 67 -13.36 14.08 -5.46
C LEU A 67 -12.74 12.83 -6.04
N VAL A 68 -11.44 12.69 -5.85
CA VAL A 68 -10.64 11.61 -6.44
C VAL A 68 -9.76 10.96 -5.38
N GLN A 69 -9.54 9.66 -5.51
CA GLN A 69 -8.61 8.91 -4.67
C GLN A 69 -7.51 8.30 -5.55
N SER A 70 -6.29 8.19 -5.03
CA SER A 70 -5.26 7.44 -5.74
C SER A 70 -5.55 5.94 -5.69
N ARG A 71 -5.33 5.22 -6.80
CA ARG A 71 -5.28 3.76 -6.76
C ARG A 71 -4.20 3.25 -5.80
N ALA A 72 -3.12 4.00 -5.62
CA ALA A 72 -2.07 3.63 -4.66
C ALA A 72 -2.60 3.67 -3.22
N ASP A 73 -3.48 4.63 -2.89
CA ASP A 73 -4.10 4.70 -1.55
C ASP A 73 -5.04 3.53 -1.33
N VAL A 74 -5.85 3.19 -2.33
CA VAL A 74 -6.73 2.01 -2.25
C VAL A 74 -5.91 0.73 -2.07
N VAL A 75 -4.80 0.56 -2.79
CA VAL A 75 -3.91 -0.58 -2.60
C VAL A 75 -3.33 -0.59 -1.18
N TYR A 76 -2.82 0.54 -0.70
CA TYR A 76 -2.21 0.67 0.62
C TYR A 76 -3.22 0.34 1.75
N GLU A 77 -4.43 0.90 1.68
CA GLU A 77 -5.51 0.63 2.63
C GLU A 77 -5.92 -0.85 2.59
N THR A 78 -6.12 -1.41 1.40
CA THR A 78 -6.52 -2.81 1.20
C THR A 78 -5.46 -3.80 1.70
N VAL A 79 -4.17 -3.48 1.49
CA VAL A 79 -3.05 -4.24 2.04
C VAL A 79 -3.09 -4.24 3.56
N ASN A 80 -3.22 -3.06 4.18
CA ASN A 80 -3.21 -2.93 5.64
C ASN A 80 -4.41 -3.63 6.30
N GLU A 81 -5.58 -3.58 5.66
CA GLU A 81 -6.74 -4.37 6.09
C GLU A 81 -6.45 -5.89 6.03
N GLY A 82 -5.79 -6.35 4.95
CA GLY A 82 -5.38 -7.74 4.77
C GLY A 82 -4.38 -8.21 5.83
N ILE A 83 -3.37 -7.40 6.15
CA ILE A 83 -2.40 -7.64 7.23
C ILE A 83 -3.14 -7.74 8.56
N ALA A 84 -3.97 -6.75 8.89
CA ALA A 84 -4.72 -6.71 10.14
C ALA A 84 -5.68 -7.91 10.30
N TYR A 85 -6.24 -8.42 9.20
CA TYR A 85 -7.03 -9.65 9.22
C TYR A 85 -6.17 -10.88 9.53
N CYS A 86 -5.01 -11.03 8.88
CA CYS A 86 -4.09 -12.13 9.18
C CYS A 86 -3.66 -12.10 10.66
N ASP A 87 -3.37 -10.92 11.21
CA ASP A 87 -3.01 -10.74 12.62
C ASP A 87 -4.15 -11.19 13.56
N ARG A 88 -5.41 -10.86 13.22
CA ARG A 88 -6.58 -11.32 14.00
C ARG A 88 -6.72 -12.84 13.96
N VAL A 89 -6.51 -13.47 12.80
CA VAL A 89 -6.57 -14.94 12.67
C VAL A 89 -5.45 -15.59 13.48
N LEU A 90 -4.22 -15.09 13.38
CA LEU A 90 -3.08 -15.61 14.14
C LEU A 90 -3.31 -15.48 15.64
N ALA A 91 -3.75 -14.30 16.10
CA ALA A 91 -4.10 -14.10 17.50
C ALA A 91 -5.23 -15.04 17.93
N PHE A 92 -6.26 -15.22 17.12
CA PHE A 92 -7.34 -16.17 17.40
C PHE A 92 -6.80 -17.59 17.59
N LEU A 93 -6.07 -18.15 16.61
CA LEU A 93 -5.56 -19.52 16.63
C LEU A 93 -4.66 -19.82 17.85
N GLN A 94 -3.84 -18.84 18.26
CA GLN A 94 -2.99 -18.96 19.46
C GLN A 94 -3.78 -19.08 20.76
N HIS A 95 -4.98 -18.50 20.84
CA HIS A 95 -5.83 -18.53 22.05
C HIS A 95 -6.74 -19.77 22.10
N THR A 96 -7.02 -20.42 20.97
CA THR A 96 -8.00 -21.52 20.90
C THR A 96 -7.43 -22.90 21.24
N GLY A 97 -6.13 -23.00 21.54
CA GLY A 97 -5.41 -24.26 21.76
C GLY A 97 -5.89 -25.16 22.91
N GLU A 98 -6.71 -24.67 23.84
CA GLU A 98 -7.22 -25.47 24.97
C GLU A 98 -8.73 -25.79 24.90
N GLU A 99 -9.57 -24.94 24.30
CA GLU A 99 -11.04 -25.10 24.29
C GLU A 99 -11.57 -25.67 22.96
N GLY A 100 -10.74 -25.69 21.91
CA GLY A 100 -11.15 -26.08 20.56
C GLY A 100 -11.97 -24.99 19.87
N ILE A 101 -12.02 -25.02 18.53
CA ILE A 101 -12.72 -24.02 17.72
C ILE A 101 -14.16 -24.50 17.47
N ASP A 102 -15.16 -23.66 17.74
CA ASP A 102 -16.56 -24.01 17.49
C ASP A 102 -16.97 -23.82 16.01
N THR A 103 -18.15 -24.33 15.63
CA THR A 103 -18.61 -24.27 14.24
C THR A 103 -18.93 -22.87 13.73
N ASP A 104 -19.35 -21.96 14.62
CA ASP A 104 -19.65 -20.59 14.24
C ASP A 104 -18.35 -19.83 14.00
N GLU A 105 -17.34 -20.02 14.86
CA GLU A 105 -15.99 -19.48 14.68
C GLU A 105 -15.32 -20.02 13.40
N LEU A 106 -15.47 -21.31 13.09
CA LEU A 106 -15.02 -21.86 11.81
C LEU A 106 -15.77 -21.26 10.61
N GLY A 107 -17.05 -20.94 10.77
CA GLY A 107 -17.87 -20.26 9.77
C GLY A 107 -17.35 -18.85 9.48
N ASP A 108 -17.07 -18.07 10.53
CA ASP A 108 -16.48 -16.73 10.41
C ASP A 108 -15.10 -16.78 9.73
N LEU A 109 -14.28 -17.78 10.08
CA LEU A 109 -12.98 -17.99 9.45
C LEU A 109 -13.13 -18.30 7.95
N ILE A 110 -14.10 -19.12 7.54
CA ILE A 110 -14.38 -19.39 6.13
C ILE A 110 -14.72 -18.09 5.39
N SER A 111 -15.62 -17.27 5.92
CA SER A 111 -16.00 -15.99 5.31
C SER A 111 -14.82 -15.03 5.21
N GLY A 112 -13.99 -14.96 6.24
CA GLY A 112 -12.79 -14.13 6.22
C GLY A 112 -11.73 -14.63 5.24
N MET A 113 -11.58 -15.95 5.03
CA MET A 113 -10.71 -16.49 3.97
C MET A 113 -11.21 -16.12 2.57
N GLU A 114 -12.52 -16.10 2.33
CA GLU A 114 -13.11 -15.66 1.05
C GLU A 114 -12.82 -14.19 0.78
N TRP A 115 -13.06 -13.35 1.79
CA TRP A 115 -12.70 -11.93 1.71
C TRP A 115 -11.20 -11.74 1.44
N LEU A 116 -10.32 -12.50 2.10
CA LEU A 116 -8.88 -12.40 1.88
C LEU A 116 -8.49 -12.76 0.44
N GLN A 117 -9.16 -13.71 -0.21
CA GLN A 117 -8.97 -14.02 -1.63
C GLN A 117 -9.35 -12.84 -2.53
N GLU A 118 -10.46 -12.17 -2.22
CA GLU A 118 -10.90 -10.96 -2.93
C GLU A 118 -9.92 -9.80 -2.76
N VAL A 119 -9.36 -9.64 -1.56
CA VAL A 119 -8.30 -8.66 -1.24
C VAL A 119 -7.08 -8.87 -2.14
N PHE A 120 -6.54 -10.09 -2.21
CA PHE A 120 -5.42 -10.41 -3.10
C PHE A 120 -5.73 -10.15 -4.57
N SER A 121 -6.92 -10.55 -5.04
CA SER A 121 -7.34 -10.31 -6.42
C SER A 121 -7.48 -8.81 -6.74
N THR A 122 -7.95 -8.02 -5.77
CA THR A 122 -8.13 -6.57 -5.91
C THR A 122 -6.78 -5.87 -6.01
N ILE A 123 -5.86 -6.17 -5.09
CA ILE A 123 -4.51 -5.62 -5.09
C ILE A 123 -3.79 -5.98 -6.40
N ALA A 124 -3.83 -7.25 -6.81
CA ALA A 124 -3.22 -7.70 -8.05
C ALA A 124 -3.80 -6.98 -9.29
N GLY A 125 -5.12 -6.77 -9.32
CA GLY A 125 -5.79 -6.04 -10.38
C GLY A 125 -5.37 -4.56 -10.46
N LEU A 126 -5.28 -3.88 -9.31
CA LEU A 126 -4.88 -2.48 -9.22
C LEU A 126 -3.40 -2.27 -9.57
N LEU A 127 -2.52 -3.15 -9.10
CA LEU A 127 -1.10 -3.16 -9.42
C LEU A 127 -0.80 -3.75 -10.81
N LYS A 128 -1.80 -4.34 -11.48
CA LYS A 128 -1.67 -5.08 -12.75
C LYS A 128 -0.62 -6.21 -12.67
N MET A 129 -0.56 -6.86 -11.52
CA MET A 129 0.34 -7.96 -11.22
C MET A 129 -0.25 -9.30 -11.66
N ASP A 130 0.64 -10.19 -12.08
CA ASP A 130 0.32 -11.59 -12.36
C ASP A 130 0.91 -12.44 -11.23
N LEU A 131 0.05 -12.91 -10.33
CA LEU A 131 0.43 -13.64 -9.12
C LEU A 131 1.09 -14.99 -9.41
N ASP A 132 0.96 -15.52 -10.63
CA ASP A 132 1.66 -16.73 -11.08
C ASP A 132 3.13 -16.47 -11.44
N LYS A 133 3.50 -15.20 -11.65
CA LYS A 133 4.87 -14.82 -12.02
C LYS A 133 5.72 -14.42 -10.83
N ILE A 134 5.10 -13.93 -9.76
CA ILE A 134 5.80 -13.45 -8.57
C ILE A 134 6.07 -14.62 -7.63
N SER A 135 7.34 -14.79 -7.25
CA SER A 135 7.74 -15.77 -6.25
C SER A 135 7.58 -15.16 -4.85
N PHE A 136 7.30 -16.00 -3.87
CA PHE A 136 7.46 -15.69 -2.47
C PHE A 136 7.94 -16.96 -1.77
N ARG A 137 9.18 -16.91 -1.29
CA ARG A 137 9.90 -18.12 -0.86
C ARG A 137 10.01 -19.14 -1.98
N ASP A 138 9.78 -20.42 -1.69
CA ASP A 138 9.93 -21.51 -2.65
C ASP A 138 8.75 -21.67 -3.62
N GLU A 139 7.75 -20.78 -3.56
CA GLU A 139 6.50 -20.93 -4.29
C GLU A 139 6.06 -19.64 -4.99
N LYS A 140 5.05 -19.73 -5.85
CA LYS A 140 4.38 -18.56 -6.43
C LYS A 140 3.32 -18.04 -5.47
N ILE A 141 3.05 -16.73 -5.50
CA ILE A 141 1.99 -16.14 -4.66
C ILE A 141 0.64 -16.84 -4.90
N SER A 142 0.34 -17.22 -6.15
CA SER A 142 -0.87 -17.98 -6.49
C SER A 142 -0.99 -19.31 -5.73
N ALA A 143 0.12 -20.00 -5.45
CA ALA A 143 0.12 -21.24 -4.69
C ALA A 143 -0.33 -21.05 -3.23
N TYR A 144 -0.03 -19.90 -2.61
CA TYR A 144 -0.53 -19.57 -1.27
C TYR A 144 -2.05 -19.31 -1.28
N ILE A 145 -2.57 -18.69 -2.34
CA ILE A 145 -4.03 -18.50 -2.53
C ILE A 145 -4.74 -19.85 -2.76
N GLU A 146 -4.10 -20.77 -3.46
CA GLU A 146 -4.58 -22.16 -3.61
C GLU A 146 -4.58 -22.90 -2.27
N LYS A 147 -3.52 -22.75 -1.45
CA LYS A 147 -3.46 -23.31 -0.09
C LYS A 147 -4.58 -22.74 0.80
N LEU A 148 -4.86 -21.44 0.71
CA LEU A 148 -5.98 -20.80 1.41
C LEU A 148 -7.32 -21.40 0.97
N SER A 149 -7.51 -21.60 -0.34
CA SER A 149 -8.70 -22.28 -0.89
C SER A 149 -8.85 -23.70 -0.36
N ALA A 150 -7.75 -24.46 -0.31
CA ALA A 150 -7.73 -25.83 0.15
C ALA A 150 -8.02 -25.92 1.66
N LEU A 151 -7.46 -25.01 2.46
CA LEU A 151 -7.75 -24.90 3.88
C LEU A 151 -9.24 -24.59 4.13
N LYS A 152 -9.79 -23.61 3.41
CA LYS A 152 -11.24 -23.31 3.44
C LYS A 152 -12.07 -24.56 3.16
N HIS A 153 -11.75 -25.30 2.09
CA HIS A 153 -12.48 -26.52 1.74
C HIS A 153 -12.37 -27.59 2.84
N ARG A 154 -11.19 -27.77 3.44
CA ARG A 154 -11.00 -28.69 4.57
C ARG A 154 -11.89 -28.32 5.76
N ILE A 155 -11.99 -27.04 6.10
CA ILE A 155 -12.86 -26.56 7.19
C ILE A 155 -14.33 -26.84 6.86
N VAL A 156 -14.78 -26.52 5.64
CA VAL A 156 -16.16 -26.80 5.19
C VAL A 156 -16.48 -28.30 5.31
N THR A 157 -15.58 -29.17 4.83
CA THR A 157 -15.75 -30.62 4.94
C THR A 157 -15.83 -31.06 6.41
N PHE A 158 -14.92 -30.55 7.25
CA PHE A 158 -14.89 -30.84 8.68
C PHE A 158 -16.22 -30.50 9.36
N ILE A 159 -16.76 -29.29 9.15
CA ILE A 159 -18.07 -28.88 9.68
C ILE A 159 -19.20 -29.82 9.20
N SER A 160 -19.15 -30.27 7.94
CA SER A 160 -20.21 -31.10 7.35
C SER A 160 -20.20 -32.58 7.79
N GLU A 161 -19.04 -33.10 8.20
CA GLU A 161 -18.83 -34.54 8.49
C GLU A 161 -18.70 -34.84 9.99
N MET A 162 -18.79 -33.83 10.86
CA MET A 162 -18.42 -33.89 12.29
C MET A 162 -18.81 -35.17 13.03
N LYS A 163 -17.82 -35.76 13.72
CA LYS A 163 -17.99 -36.55 14.94
C LYS A 163 -17.38 -35.76 16.10
N GLU A 164 -17.99 -35.82 17.29
CA GLU A 164 -17.64 -35.04 18.50
C GLU A 164 -16.18 -35.20 19.00
N GLU A 165 -15.32 -36.00 18.36
CA GLU A 165 -13.95 -36.31 18.78
C GLU A 165 -12.87 -35.86 17.77
N ASP A 166 -13.23 -35.28 16.62
CA ASP A 166 -12.25 -34.85 15.62
C ASP A 166 -11.74 -33.43 15.91
N ASN A 167 -10.42 -33.25 16.02
CA ASN A 167 -9.78 -31.93 16.11
C ASN A 167 -9.32 -31.47 14.72
N LEU A 168 -9.61 -30.21 14.39
CA LEU A 168 -9.15 -29.57 13.17
C LEU A 168 -7.84 -28.82 13.43
N ASP A 169 -6.77 -29.26 12.80
CA ASP A 169 -5.48 -28.56 12.81
C ASP A 169 -5.42 -27.53 11.67
N ILE A 170 -5.26 -26.26 12.04
CA ILE A 170 -5.19 -25.11 11.13
C ILE A 170 -3.74 -24.62 11.15
N ASP A 171 -3.09 -24.69 9.99
CA ASP A 171 -1.70 -24.27 9.82
C ASP A 171 -1.58 -22.74 9.84
N GLU A 172 -1.12 -22.21 10.98
CA GLU A 172 -0.86 -20.77 11.18
C GLU A 172 0.19 -20.21 10.19
N SER A 173 1.13 -21.04 9.71
CA SER A 173 2.23 -20.59 8.85
C SER A 173 1.74 -20.03 7.51
N LEU A 174 0.56 -20.46 7.06
CA LEU A 174 -0.11 -19.90 5.89
C LEU A 174 -0.46 -18.43 6.11
N PHE A 175 -1.03 -18.07 7.27
CA PHE A 175 -1.44 -16.69 7.56
C PHE A 175 -0.25 -15.77 7.79
N TYR A 176 0.84 -16.28 8.39
CA TYR A 176 2.12 -15.56 8.42
C TYR A 176 2.63 -15.25 7.00
N SER A 177 2.60 -16.25 6.11
CA SER A 177 3.07 -16.08 4.73
C SER A 177 2.20 -15.09 3.95
N LEU A 178 0.87 -15.18 4.06
CA LEU A 178 -0.06 -14.25 3.40
C LEU A 178 0.13 -12.81 3.91
N ARG A 179 0.34 -12.65 5.21
CA ARG A 179 0.67 -11.36 5.83
C ARG A 179 1.94 -10.77 5.20
N GLU A 180 3.03 -11.52 5.16
CA GLU A 180 4.32 -11.07 4.59
C GLU A 180 4.21 -10.70 3.11
N ILE A 181 3.44 -11.46 2.32
CA ILE A 181 3.20 -11.14 0.90
C ILE A 181 2.56 -9.76 0.72
N PHE A 182 1.69 -9.32 1.64
CA PHE A 182 1.16 -7.96 1.57
C PHE A 182 2.25 -6.88 1.70
N GLY A 183 3.25 -7.11 2.55
CA GLY A 183 4.41 -6.23 2.66
C GLY A 183 5.20 -6.15 1.35
N VAL A 184 5.38 -7.28 0.67
CA VAL A 184 6.02 -7.35 -0.66
C VAL A 184 5.30 -6.46 -1.67
N PHE A 185 3.97 -6.41 -1.66
CA PHE A 185 3.24 -5.54 -2.58
C PHE A 185 3.56 -4.06 -2.36
N LEU A 186 3.71 -3.59 -1.12
CA LEU A 186 3.96 -2.17 -0.81
C LEU A 186 5.32 -1.67 -1.28
N VAL A 187 6.33 -2.54 -1.27
CA VAL A 187 7.70 -2.18 -1.70
C VAL A 187 8.01 -2.57 -3.16
N SER A 188 7.06 -3.17 -3.85
CA SER A 188 7.20 -3.60 -5.25
C SER A 188 7.42 -2.44 -6.24
N GLU A 189 8.05 -2.75 -7.38
CA GLU A 189 8.19 -1.83 -8.51
C GLU A 189 6.82 -1.43 -9.09
N GLU A 190 5.83 -2.32 -9.04
CA GLU A 190 4.47 -2.05 -9.47
C GLU A 190 3.82 -0.97 -8.59
N MET A 191 3.99 -1.04 -7.28
CA MET A 191 3.47 -0.01 -6.36
C MET A 191 4.17 1.32 -6.56
N LYS A 192 5.50 1.31 -6.75
CA LYS A 192 6.26 2.51 -7.11
C LYS A 192 5.75 3.16 -8.40
N ARG A 193 5.49 2.37 -9.45
CA ARG A 193 4.91 2.91 -10.70
C ARG A 193 3.54 3.52 -10.48
N LEU A 194 2.70 2.86 -9.69
CA LEU A 194 1.37 3.36 -9.35
C LEU A 194 1.45 4.70 -8.60
N ILE A 195 2.40 4.84 -7.68
CA ILE A 195 2.73 6.10 -7.00
C ILE A 195 3.15 7.17 -8.00
N ILE A 196 4.10 6.89 -8.89
CA ILE A 196 4.64 7.88 -9.84
C ILE A 196 3.55 8.42 -10.77
N ASP A 197 2.62 7.57 -11.18
CA ASP A 197 1.53 7.94 -12.09
C ASP A 197 0.39 8.71 -11.38
N SER A 198 0.40 8.75 -10.05
CA SER A 198 -0.61 9.44 -9.22
C SER A 198 -0.34 10.94 -9.06
N ILE A 199 -1.27 11.65 -8.41
CA ILE A 199 -1.15 13.08 -8.08
C ILE A 199 -1.73 13.31 -6.68
N ASP A 200 -0.90 13.80 -5.77
CA ASP A 200 -1.30 14.24 -4.44
C ASP A 200 -1.72 15.71 -4.37
N SER A 201 -2.33 16.06 -3.24
CA SER A 201 -2.56 17.46 -2.89
C SER A 201 -1.31 18.13 -2.30
N PRO A 202 -1.04 19.41 -2.65
CA PRO A 202 0.01 20.22 -2.04
C PRO A 202 0.09 20.18 -0.51
N ASP A 203 -1.02 20.39 0.19
CA ASP A 203 -1.02 20.44 1.66
C ASP A 203 -0.64 19.09 2.29
N VAL A 204 -1.12 17.98 1.70
CA VAL A 204 -0.76 16.63 2.13
C VAL A 204 0.73 16.39 1.94
N LEU A 205 1.29 16.73 0.78
CA LEU A 205 2.74 16.56 0.55
C LEU A 205 3.60 17.41 1.48
N LEU A 206 3.21 18.66 1.73
CA LEU A 206 3.91 19.54 2.68
C LEU A 206 3.91 18.96 4.10
N GLN A 207 2.80 18.34 4.51
CA GLN A 207 2.69 17.67 5.79
C GLN A 207 3.55 16.40 5.81
N SER A 208 3.47 15.56 4.78
CA SER A 208 4.26 14.33 4.66
C SER A 208 5.77 14.60 4.67
N LEU A 209 6.24 15.65 3.99
CA LEU A 209 7.66 16.06 4.04
C LEU A 209 8.11 16.32 5.49
N LYS A 210 7.31 17.05 6.27
CA LYS A 210 7.63 17.36 7.67
C LYS A 210 7.60 16.10 8.55
N GLU A 211 6.59 15.26 8.36
CA GLU A 211 6.43 14.00 9.10
C GLU A 211 7.58 13.03 8.84
N ILE A 212 8.00 12.87 7.57
CA ILE A 212 9.17 12.07 7.20
C ILE A 212 10.39 12.55 7.97
N LYS A 213 10.64 13.87 8.00
CA LYS A 213 11.78 14.44 8.71
C LYS A 213 11.71 14.18 10.22
N GLU A 214 10.54 14.32 10.82
CA GLU A 214 10.34 14.11 12.26
C GLU A 214 10.46 12.63 12.65
N MET A 215 9.97 11.73 11.81
CA MET A 215 9.98 10.29 12.06
C MET A 215 11.32 9.64 11.75
N LEU A 216 12.11 10.17 10.82
CA LEU A 216 13.35 9.54 10.34
C LEU A 216 14.28 9.02 11.45
N PRO A 217 14.60 9.79 12.52
CA PRO A 217 15.48 9.29 13.58
C PRO A 217 14.95 8.02 14.25
N GLN A 218 13.63 7.95 14.50
CA GLN A 218 12.99 6.78 15.10
C GLN A 218 13.00 5.59 14.15
N GLN A 219 12.94 5.83 12.84
CA GLN A 219 12.99 4.76 11.83
C GLN A 219 14.41 4.19 11.69
N LEU A 220 15.45 5.03 11.81
CA LEU A 220 16.84 4.56 11.83
C LEU A 220 17.13 3.69 13.07
N GLU A 221 16.57 4.03 14.23
CA GLU A 221 16.63 3.18 15.44
C GLU A 221 15.83 1.88 15.25
N LEU A 222 14.64 1.96 14.63
CA LEU A 222 13.80 0.80 14.36
C LEU A 222 14.51 -0.25 13.50
N LEU A 223 15.33 0.16 12.53
CA LEU A 223 16.14 -0.76 11.72
C LEU A 223 17.12 -1.59 12.57
N GLU A 224 17.78 -0.99 13.56
CA GLU A 224 18.63 -1.72 14.50
C GLU A 224 17.81 -2.72 15.35
N GLU A 225 16.61 -2.31 15.78
CA GLU A 225 15.73 -3.18 16.56
C GLU A 225 15.23 -4.37 15.74
N ILE A 226 14.92 -4.18 14.46
CA ILE A 226 14.53 -5.26 13.54
C ILE A 226 15.69 -6.25 13.37
N ALA A 227 16.89 -5.74 13.06
CA ALA A 227 18.08 -6.57 12.91
C ALA A 227 18.39 -7.37 14.18
N ALA A 228 18.33 -6.74 15.36
CA ALA A 228 18.52 -7.40 16.63
C ALA A 228 17.46 -8.49 16.91
N ALA A 229 16.19 -8.25 16.54
CA ALA A 229 15.13 -9.24 16.69
C ALA A 229 15.41 -10.50 15.86
N TYR A 230 15.77 -10.35 14.57
CA TYR A 230 16.14 -11.48 13.71
C TYR A 230 17.41 -12.20 14.19
N GLN A 231 18.45 -11.46 14.59
CA GLN A 231 19.70 -12.04 15.10
C GLN A 231 19.50 -12.85 16.40
N THR A 232 18.47 -12.51 17.20
CA THR A 232 18.13 -13.21 18.44
C THR A 232 17.07 -14.30 18.26
N GLY A 233 16.57 -14.50 17.03
CA GLY A 233 15.53 -15.47 16.68
C GLY A 233 14.14 -15.09 17.15
N ASN A 234 13.89 -13.80 17.43
CA ASN A 234 12.57 -13.26 17.77
C ASN A 234 11.87 -12.74 16.51
N ASP A 235 11.74 -13.61 15.50
CA ASP A 235 11.23 -13.26 14.18
C ASP A 235 9.84 -12.59 14.19
N PRO A 236 8.86 -13.00 15.04
CA PRO A 236 7.56 -12.33 15.09
C PRO A 236 7.65 -10.83 15.39
N ASP A 237 8.47 -10.45 16.39
CA ASP A 237 8.71 -9.04 16.74
C ASP A 237 9.49 -8.30 15.63
N GLY A 238 10.43 -8.99 14.99
CA GLY A 238 11.18 -8.45 13.84
C GLY A 238 10.27 -8.10 12.67
N VAL A 239 9.34 -9.01 12.31
CA VAL A 239 8.38 -8.80 11.22
C VAL A 239 7.41 -7.65 11.55
N ASP A 240 6.91 -7.56 12.78
CA ASP A 240 5.99 -6.48 13.18
C ASP A 240 6.66 -5.10 13.06
N LYS A 241 7.92 -5.00 13.48
CA LYS A 241 8.72 -3.78 13.31
C LYS A 241 9.04 -3.50 11.85
N LEU A 242 9.31 -4.54 11.05
CA LEU A 242 9.54 -4.41 9.61
C LEU A 242 8.33 -3.82 8.89
N PHE A 243 7.10 -4.23 9.22
CA PHE A 243 5.89 -3.63 8.64
C PHE A 243 5.75 -2.14 8.94
N ARG A 244 6.06 -1.71 10.18
CA ARG A 244 6.07 -0.29 10.53
C ARG A 244 7.12 0.50 9.74
N PHE A 245 8.25 -0.12 9.42
CA PHE A 245 9.27 0.47 8.58
C PHE A 245 8.85 0.52 7.10
N ILE A 246 8.17 -0.51 6.59
CA ILE A 246 7.59 -0.53 5.24
C ILE A 246 6.56 0.60 5.06
N ASP A 247 5.73 0.87 6.07
CA ASP A 247 4.80 2.02 6.06
C ASP A 247 5.55 3.34 5.89
N PHE A 248 6.62 3.55 6.65
CA PHE A 248 7.45 4.75 6.51
C PHE A 248 8.06 4.86 5.10
N LEU A 249 8.58 3.76 4.56
CA LEU A 249 9.15 3.73 3.22
C LEU A 249 8.13 4.03 2.13
N PHE A 250 6.89 3.54 2.28
CA PHE A 250 5.80 3.87 1.38
C PHE A 250 5.54 5.38 1.39
N THR A 251 5.37 5.98 2.57
CA THR A 251 5.17 7.43 2.71
C THR A 251 6.33 8.24 2.15
N TYR A 252 7.57 7.83 2.44
CA TYR A 252 8.79 8.45 1.90
C TYR A 252 8.80 8.42 0.37
N THR A 253 8.66 7.23 -0.21
CA THR A 253 8.69 7.01 -1.65
C THR A 253 7.61 7.81 -2.35
N ARG A 254 6.38 7.76 -1.83
CA ARG A 254 5.27 8.55 -2.34
C ARG A 254 5.59 10.03 -2.34
N THR A 255 5.99 10.57 -1.19
CA THR A 255 6.23 12.00 -1.04
C THR A 255 7.32 12.48 -2.00
N CYS A 256 8.45 11.76 -2.07
CA CYS A 256 9.56 12.13 -2.95
C CYS A 256 9.21 12.07 -4.44
N TYR A 257 8.38 11.14 -4.89
CA TYR A 257 7.98 11.11 -6.30
C TYR A 257 6.87 12.10 -6.62
N GLN A 258 6.03 12.45 -5.64
CA GLN A 258 4.88 13.33 -5.82
C GLN A 258 5.22 14.83 -5.75
N VAL A 259 6.35 15.23 -5.15
CA VAL A 259 6.80 16.64 -5.21
C VAL A 259 7.04 17.12 -6.65
N SER A 260 7.42 16.23 -7.57
CA SER A 260 7.68 16.60 -8.96
C SER A 260 6.41 17.01 -9.73
N PRO A 261 5.37 16.16 -9.85
CA PRO A 261 4.13 16.55 -10.52
C PRO A 261 3.35 17.64 -9.80
N VAL A 262 3.49 17.78 -8.47
CA VAL A 262 2.72 18.75 -7.68
C VAL A 262 3.38 20.13 -7.63
N PHE A 263 4.69 20.20 -7.41
CA PHE A 263 5.42 21.47 -7.24
C PHE A 263 6.33 21.82 -8.43
N GLY A 264 6.43 20.94 -9.43
CA GLY A 264 7.28 21.16 -10.60
C GLY A 264 8.78 21.02 -10.29
N ILE A 265 9.15 20.33 -9.20
CA ILE A 265 10.54 20.14 -8.78
C ILE A 265 11.15 18.96 -9.54
N ASP A 266 12.29 19.16 -10.21
CA ASP A 266 13.07 18.06 -10.78
C ASP A 266 13.98 17.44 -9.70
N LEU A 267 13.74 16.17 -9.36
CA LEU A 267 14.50 15.43 -8.36
C LEU A 267 16.00 15.30 -8.70
N LYS A 268 16.38 15.49 -9.97
CA LYS A 268 17.78 15.52 -10.40
C LYS A 268 18.50 16.80 -10.00
N GLU A 269 17.76 17.88 -9.78
CA GLU A 269 18.29 19.18 -9.38
C GLU A 269 18.42 19.32 -7.86
N VAL A 270 17.72 18.47 -7.09
CA VAL A 270 17.85 18.37 -5.64
C VAL A 270 19.11 17.56 -5.30
N VAL A 271 20.24 18.24 -5.12
CA VAL A 271 21.56 17.62 -4.97
C VAL A 271 22.17 17.88 -3.58
N LEU A 272 22.62 16.82 -2.92
CA LEU A 272 23.39 16.87 -1.69
C LEU A 272 24.71 16.12 -1.89
N ASP A 273 25.83 16.76 -1.57
CA ASP A 273 27.18 16.18 -1.67
C ASP A 273 27.49 15.51 -3.04
N GLY A 274 26.88 16.03 -4.12
CA GLY A 274 27.07 15.54 -5.49
C GLY A 274 26.16 14.37 -5.90
N ILE A 275 25.27 13.91 -5.01
CA ILE A 275 24.27 12.87 -5.28
C ILE A 275 22.90 13.53 -5.37
N SER A 276 22.18 13.30 -6.47
CA SER A 276 20.81 13.79 -6.62
C SER A 276 19.78 12.94 -5.85
N LEU A 277 18.65 13.54 -5.48
CA LEU A 277 17.56 12.80 -4.83
C LEU A 277 17.00 11.69 -5.73
N ASP A 278 16.98 11.92 -7.06
CA ASP A 278 16.63 10.90 -8.05
C ASP A 278 17.58 9.68 -8.02
N GLU A 279 18.89 9.91 -7.91
CA GLU A 279 19.88 8.84 -7.72
C GLU A 279 19.70 8.13 -6.38
N LYS A 280 19.50 8.89 -5.31
CA LYS A 280 19.28 8.37 -3.96
C LYS A 280 18.07 7.45 -3.88
N ASN A 281 16.95 7.85 -4.49
CA ASN A 281 15.72 7.06 -4.52
C ASN A 281 15.86 5.81 -5.38
N ARG A 282 16.68 5.83 -6.44
CA ARG A 282 17.00 4.62 -7.21
C ARG A 282 17.85 3.63 -6.41
N GLU A 283 18.84 4.12 -5.67
CA GLU A 283 19.67 3.30 -4.80
C GLU A 283 18.81 2.63 -3.72
N LEU A 284 18.00 3.40 -3.00
CA LEU A 284 17.09 2.85 -1.99
C LEU A 284 16.13 1.80 -2.58
N GLN A 285 15.56 2.07 -3.77
CA GLN A 285 14.72 1.06 -4.43
C GLN A 285 15.48 -0.21 -4.78
N THR A 286 16.76 -0.10 -5.16
CA THR A 286 17.59 -1.27 -5.46
C THR A 286 17.78 -2.11 -4.19
N LEU A 287 18.10 -1.46 -3.06
CA LEU A 287 18.21 -2.14 -1.76
C LEU A 287 16.87 -2.78 -1.33
N MET A 288 15.74 -2.14 -1.63
CA MET A 288 14.41 -2.72 -1.38
C MET A 288 14.13 -3.96 -2.20
N ASN A 289 14.52 -3.96 -3.47
CA ASN A 289 14.40 -5.14 -4.32
C ASN A 289 15.30 -6.27 -3.82
N GLU A 290 16.53 -5.97 -3.41
CA GLU A 290 17.44 -6.96 -2.81
C GLU A 290 16.91 -7.50 -1.46
N THR A 291 16.27 -6.64 -0.66
CA THR A 291 15.60 -7.05 0.58
C THR A 291 14.48 -8.05 0.30
N MET A 292 13.68 -7.81 -0.74
CA MET A 292 12.66 -8.77 -1.18
C MET A 292 13.28 -10.10 -1.58
N ASP A 293 14.36 -10.10 -2.37
CA ASP A 293 15.06 -11.33 -2.77
C ASP A 293 15.60 -12.11 -1.54
N ILE A 294 16.10 -11.40 -0.52
CA ILE A 294 16.55 -11.99 0.73
C ILE A 294 15.38 -12.60 1.52
N MET A 295 14.25 -11.88 1.62
CA MET A 295 13.01 -12.37 2.24
C MET A 295 12.48 -13.61 1.52
N GLU A 296 12.55 -13.65 0.19
CA GLU A 296 12.25 -14.84 -0.60
C GLU A 296 13.18 -15.99 -0.19
N SER A 297 14.48 -15.78 -0.03
CA SER A 297 15.37 -16.88 0.39
C SER A 297 15.24 -17.31 1.87
N ASN A 298 14.42 -16.62 2.67
CA ASN A 298 14.27 -16.80 4.12
C ASN A 298 15.61 -16.69 4.88
N ASP A 299 16.53 -15.86 4.38
CA ASP A 299 17.84 -15.62 4.99
C ASP A 299 17.78 -14.42 5.96
N MET A 300 17.36 -14.71 7.20
CA MET A 300 17.18 -13.69 8.24
C MET A 300 18.48 -12.99 8.65
N ILE A 301 19.64 -13.63 8.45
CA ILE A 301 20.94 -13.00 8.76
C ILE A 301 21.26 -11.95 7.70
N SER A 302 21.14 -12.32 6.42
CA SER A 302 21.32 -11.36 5.34
C SER A 302 20.28 -10.24 5.40
N LEU A 303 19.05 -10.52 5.85
CA LEU A 303 18.02 -9.50 6.04
C LEU A 303 18.41 -8.52 7.13
N ALA A 304 18.87 -9.02 8.27
CA ALA A 304 19.35 -8.17 9.37
C ALA A 304 20.52 -7.28 8.91
N ASP A 305 21.49 -7.82 8.17
CA ASP A 305 22.65 -7.07 7.68
C ASP A 305 22.23 -5.99 6.65
N MET A 306 21.35 -6.32 5.72
CA MET A 306 20.80 -5.40 4.71
C MET A 306 20.07 -4.21 5.38
N LEU A 307 19.24 -4.50 6.39
CA LEU A 307 18.51 -3.48 7.15
C LEU A 307 19.46 -2.61 7.99
N GLU A 308 20.39 -3.23 8.73
CA GLU A 308 21.27 -2.55 9.70
C GLU A 308 22.33 -1.68 9.03
N TYR A 309 22.92 -2.16 7.93
CA TYR A 309 24.10 -1.52 7.33
C TYR A 309 23.78 -0.80 6.02
N GLU A 310 22.99 -1.38 5.11
CA GLU A 310 22.83 -0.81 3.78
C GLU A 310 21.66 0.19 3.72
N ILE A 311 20.47 -0.24 4.13
CA ILE A 311 19.27 0.61 4.10
C ILE A 311 19.38 1.74 5.10
N LYS A 312 19.85 1.45 6.31
CA LYS A 312 20.05 2.47 7.34
C LYS A 312 21.00 3.56 6.86
N GLU A 313 22.19 3.18 6.37
CA GLU A 313 23.17 4.14 5.81
C GLU A 313 22.55 4.96 4.68
N SER A 314 21.76 4.32 3.81
CA SER A 314 21.07 5.02 2.75
C SER A 314 20.07 6.06 3.28
N LEU A 315 19.43 5.83 4.43
CA LEU A 315 18.44 6.77 4.97
C LEU A 315 19.03 7.89 5.85
N GLU A 316 20.28 7.78 6.32
CA GLU A 316 20.87 8.69 7.32
C GLU A 316 20.85 10.18 6.95
N ASN A 317 20.91 10.51 5.66
CA ASN A 317 20.96 11.89 5.17
C ASN A 317 19.68 12.34 4.47
N VAL A 318 18.61 11.56 4.53
CA VAL A 318 17.33 11.88 3.91
C VAL A 318 16.76 13.20 4.44
N ASP A 319 16.88 13.48 5.74
CA ASP A 319 16.43 14.73 6.36
C ASP A 319 16.94 15.99 5.64
N LYS A 320 18.20 15.96 5.18
CA LYS A 320 18.81 17.06 4.44
C LYS A 320 18.22 17.22 3.04
N TYR A 321 17.90 16.12 2.36
CA TYR A 321 17.17 16.20 1.09
C TYR A 321 15.75 16.76 1.30
N ILE A 322 15.08 16.36 2.37
CA ILE A 322 13.77 16.90 2.74
C ILE A 322 13.85 18.42 3.00
N ASP A 323 14.91 18.90 3.64
CA ASP A 323 15.13 20.34 3.83
C ASP A 323 15.28 21.08 2.49
N LEU A 324 16.06 20.53 1.55
CA LEU A 324 16.18 21.11 0.20
C LEU A 324 14.86 21.11 -0.57
N LEU A 325 14.00 20.11 -0.36
CA LEU A 325 12.66 20.10 -0.92
C LEU A 325 11.81 21.20 -0.30
N LEU A 326 11.74 21.27 1.04
CA LEU A 326 10.94 22.27 1.77
C LEU A 326 11.31 23.72 1.45
N GLU A 327 12.55 23.99 1.04
CA GLU A 327 12.98 25.33 0.58
C GLU A 327 12.41 25.72 -0.80
N GLN A 328 11.96 24.74 -1.59
CA GLN A 328 11.45 24.92 -2.95
C GLN A 328 9.93 24.87 -3.05
N VAL A 329 9.24 24.47 -1.98
CA VAL A 329 7.77 24.29 -1.95
C VAL A 329 7.02 25.55 -1.50
#